data_AF-A0A857F1N3-F1
#
_entry.id   AF-A0A857F1N3-F1
#
_cell.length_a   1.000
_cell.length_b   1.000
_cell.length_c   1.000
_cell.angle_alpha   90.00
_cell.angle_beta   90.00
_cell.angle_gamma   90.00
#
_symmetry.space_group_name_H-M   'P 1'
#
loop_
_entity.id
_entity.type
_entity.pdbx_description
1 polymer ?
#
loop_
_entity_poly.entity_id
_entity_poly.type
_entity_poly.pdbx_seq_one_letter_code
_entity_poly.pdbx_strand_id
1 'polypeptide(L)'
;MHIDTKYRLFALIYLTAAYAAAIPAIYLVLDLIIGGALIDIWKGEYSFFEFLTYQKITCFKLSAAGGLLGLVYWLAFCRKYRYFDPLDKYFK
;
A
#
# COMPACT_ATOMS: atom_id res chain seq x y z
N MET A 1 -6.66 -11.45 24.45
CA MET A 1 -7.08 -10.01 24.36
C MET A 1 -8.22 -9.81 23.35
N HIS A 2 -9.40 -9.29 23.75
CA HIS A 2 -10.53 -9.02 22.83
C HIS A 2 -10.29 -7.67 22.14
N ILE A 3 -9.80 -7.66 20.89
CA ILE A 3 -9.61 -6.41 20.15
C ILE A 3 -10.99 -5.86 19.79
N ASP A 4 -11.31 -4.69 20.33
CA ASP A 4 -12.54 -3.96 20.09
C ASP A 4 -12.81 -3.79 18.59
N THR A 5 -14.05 -4.04 18.18
CA THR A 5 -14.48 -4.07 16.77
C THR A 5 -14.15 -2.77 16.04
N LYS A 6 -14.16 -1.63 16.75
CA LYS A 6 -13.78 -0.31 16.24
C LYS A 6 -12.33 -0.28 15.77
N TYR A 7 -11.39 -0.78 16.57
CA TYR A 7 -9.96 -0.80 16.22
C TYR A 7 -9.67 -1.73 15.04
N ARG A 8 -10.41 -2.83 14.90
CA ARG A 8 -10.29 -3.72 13.73
C ARG A 8 -10.68 -3.02 12.43
N LEU A 9 -11.70 -2.17 12.48
CA LEU A 9 -12.19 -1.42 11.32
C LEU A 9 -11.23 -0.28 10.95
N PHE A 10 -10.71 0.45 11.94
CA PHE A 10 -9.65 1.44 11.70
C PHE A 10 -8.38 0.80 11.15
N ALA A 11 -7.97 -0.36 11.68
CA ALA A 11 -6.82 -1.09 11.15
C ALA A 11 -7.02 -1.52 9.70
N LEU A 12 -8.23 -1.95 9.32
CA LEU A 12 -8.56 -2.27 7.92
C LEU A 12 -8.36 -1.05 7.02
N ILE A 13 -9.01 0.06 7.36
CA ILE A 13 -8.97 1.30 6.56
C ILE A 13 -7.53 1.81 6.45
N TYR A 14 -6.79 1.78 7.56
CA TYR A 14 -5.39 2.20 7.56
C TYR A 14 -4.54 1.32 6.64
N LEU A 15 -4.67 0.00 6.74
CA LEU A 15 -3.87 -0.92 5.93
C LEU A 15 -4.20 -0.82 4.44
N THR A 16 -5.48 -0.76 4.09
CA THR A 16 -5.88 -0.62 2.68
C THR A 16 -5.42 0.71 2.11
N ALA A 17 -5.58 1.82 2.84
CA ALA A 17 -5.10 3.13 2.40
C ALA A 17 -3.56 3.19 2.28
N ALA A 18 -2.85 2.64 3.27
CA ALA A 18 -1.39 2.63 3.28
C ALA A 18 -0.83 1.87 2.07
N TYR A 19 -1.32 0.65 1.81
CA TYR A 19 -0.84 -0.13 0.65
C TYR A 19 -1.32 0.46 -0.69
N ALA A 20 -2.53 1.03 -0.75
CA ALA A 20 -3.02 1.70 -1.94
C ALA A 20 -2.20 2.95 -2.34
N ALA A 21 -1.56 3.61 -1.37
CA ALA A 21 -0.66 4.73 -1.63
C ALA A 21 0.81 4.29 -1.82
N ALA A 22 1.29 3.32 -1.03
CA ALA A 22 2.68 2.91 -1.04
C ALA A 22 3.12 2.27 -2.37
N ILE A 23 2.30 1.40 -2.95
CA ILE A 23 2.65 0.71 -4.20
C ILE A 23 2.83 1.68 -5.38
N PRO A 24 1.87 2.57 -5.70
CA PRO A 24 2.08 3.54 -6.77
C PRO A 24 3.22 4.53 -6.48
N ALA A 25 3.45 4.89 -5.21
CA ALA A 25 4.59 5.74 -4.84
C ALA A 25 5.94 5.06 -5.12
N ILE A 26 6.10 3.79 -4.73
CA ILE A 26 7.31 3.01 -5.03
C ILE A 26 7.51 2.89 -6.54
N TYR A 27 6.44 2.60 -7.29
CA TYR A 27 6.49 2.51 -8.74
C TYR A 27 6.96 3.82 -9.39
N LEU A 28 6.40 4.96 -8.98
CA LEU A 28 6.81 6.27 -9.49
C LEU A 28 8.29 6.55 -9.21
N VAL A 29 8.79 6.21 -8.02
CA VAL A 29 10.21 6.40 -7.67
C VAL A 29 11.11 5.49 -8.52
N LEU A 30 10.71 4.23 -8.72
CA LEU A 30 11.47 3.30 -9.56
C LEU A 30 11.48 3.74 -11.02
N ASP A 31 10.35 4.19 -11.55
CA ASP A 31 10.28 4.66 -12.93
C ASP A 31 11.06 5.96 -13.14
N LEU A 32 11.06 6.84 -12.13
CA LEU A 32 11.86 8.06 -12.13
C LEU A 32 13.36 7.79 -12.14
N ILE A 33 13.83 6.84 -11.32
CA ILE A 33 15.27 6.54 -11.16
C ILE A 33 15.78 5.55 -12.20
N ILE A 34 15.10 4.42 -12.35
CA ILE A 34 15.54 3.28 -13.19
C ILE A 34 15.01 3.43 -14.61
N GLY A 35 13.77 3.89 -14.77
CA GLY A 35 13.16 4.13 -16.07
C GLY A 35 13.78 5.31 -16.84
N GLY A 36 14.69 6.05 -16.21
CA GLY A 36 15.38 7.17 -16.84
C GLY A 36 14.53 8.43 -16.97
N ALA A 37 13.30 8.42 -16.46
CA ALA A 37 12.38 9.54 -16.61
C ALA A 37 12.93 10.84 -15.98
N LEU A 38 13.74 10.75 -14.93
CA LEU A 38 14.44 11.92 -14.38
C LEU A 38 15.43 12.54 -15.38
N ILE A 39 16.12 11.70 -16.16
CA ILE A 39 17.11 12.12 -17.14
C ILE A 39 16.40 12.78 -18.33
N ASP A 40 15.28 12.22 -18.77
CA ASP A 40 14.51 12.76 -19.89
C ASP A 40 13.85 14.10 -19.53
N ILE A 41 13.34 14.23 -18.30
CA ILE A 41 12.84 15.51 -17.76
C ILE A 41 13.99 16.52 -17.67
N TRP A 42 15.18 16.09 -17.24
CA TRP A 42 16.34 16.98 -17.15
C TRP A 42 16.84 17.45 -18.52
N LYS A 43 16.74 16.60 -19.54
CA LYS A 43 17.01 16.95 -20.95
C LYS A 43 15.90 17.78 -21.59
N GLY A 44 14.76 17.94 -20.92
CA GLY A 44 13.62 18.70 -21.41
C GLY A 44 12.82 18.00 -22.50
N GLU A 45 12.92 16.66 -22.62
CA GLU A 45 12.17 15.91 -23.63
C GLU A 45 10.66 15.87 -23.33
N TYR A 46 10.28 15.92 -22.06
CA TYR A 46 8.89 16.09 -21.62
C TYR A 46 8.79 16.67 -20.20
N SER A 47 7.61 17.18 -19.83
CA SER A 47 7.38 17.80 -18.52
C SER A 47 7.00 16.77 -17.44
N PHE A 48 7.31 17.06 -16.17
CA PHE A 48 6.89 16.24 -15.03
C PHE A 48 5.37 16.04 -14.96
N PHE A 49 4.58 17.02 -15.43
CA PHE A 49 3.12 16.86 -15.50
C PHE A 49 2.67 15.87 -16.57
N GLU A 50 3.36 15.83 -17.71
CA GLU A 50 3.09 14.85 -18.77
C GLU A 50 3.43 13.44 -18.29
N PHE A 51 4.58 13.29 -17.62
CA PHE A 51 4.96 12.04 -16.95
C PHE A 51 3.87 11.49 -16.03
N LEU A 52 3.37 12.32 -15.11
CA LEU A 52 2.30 11.93 -14.19
C LEU A 52 1.00 11.59 -14.94
N THR A 53 0.73 12.25 -16.05
CA THR A 53 -0.47 12.01 -16.86
C THR A 53 -0.39 10.66 -17.56
N TYR A 54 0.77 10.29 -18.11
CA TYR A 54 1.02 8.96 -18.68
C TYR A 54 0.93 7.85 -17.63
N GLN A 55 1.49 8.10 -16.45
CA GLN A 55 1.53 7.17 -15.33
C GLN A 55 0.16 6.98 -14.64
N LYS A 56 -0.80 7.90 -14.83
CA LYS A 56 -2.08 7.95 -14.08
C LYS A 56 -2.84 6.63 -14.10
N ILE A 57 -2.99 6.01 -15.27
CA ILE A 57 -3.74 4.76 -15.42
C ILE A 57 -3.02 3.61 -14.71
N THR A 58 -1.70 3.56 -14.83
CA THR A 58 -0.86 2.52 -14.19
C THR A 58 -0.87 2.67 -12.68
N CYS A 59 -0.70 3.90 -12.16
CA CYS A 59 -0.82 4.21 -10.74
C CYS A 59 -2.19 3.86 -10.18
N PHE A 60 -3.27 4.10 -10.94
CA PHE A 60 -4.62 3.71 -10.53
C PHE A 60 -4.75 2.19 -10.38
N LYS A 61 -4.28 1.42 -11.37
CA LYS A 61 -4.28 -0.06 -11.31
C LYS A 61 -3.45 -0.58 -10.14
N LEU A 62 -2.28 0.00 -9.91
CA LEU A 62 -1.39 -0.36 -8.80
C LEU A 62 -1.97 0.00 -7.43
N SER A 63 -2.67 1.14 -7.34
CA SER A 63 -3.38 1.55 -6.13
C SER A 63 -4.51 0.57 -5.79
N ALA A 64 -5.28 0.13 -6.79
CA ALA A 64 -6.29 -0.90 -6.63
C ALA A 64 -5.67 -2.24 -6.18
N ALA A 65 -4.55 -2.65 -6.77
CA ALA A 65 -3.81 -3.86 -6.37
C ALA A 65 -3.28 -3.74 -4.93
N GLY A 66 -2.74 -2.58 -4.55
CA GLY A 66 -2.30 -2.30 -3.18
C GLY A 66 -3.43 -2.35 -2.16
N GLY A 67 -4.58 -1.77 -2.48
CA GLY A 67 -5.77 -1.86 -1.65
C GLY A 67 -6.20 -3.32 -1.40
N LEU A 68 -6.18 -4.16 -2.45
CA LEU A 68 -6.46 -5.59 -2.33
C LEU A 68 -5.45 -6.32 -1.44
N LEU A 69 -4.15 -6.02 -1.58
CA LEU A 69 -3.11 -6.59 -0.72
C LEU A 69 -3.28 -6.18 0.75
N GLY A 70 -3.62 -4.91 1.00
CA GLY A 70 -3.92 -4.43 2.35
C GLY A 70 -5.13 -5.16 2.97
N LEU A 71 -6.15 -5.46 2.15
CA LEU A 71 -7.32 -6.24 2.58
C LEU A 71 -6.93 -7.69 2.91
N VAL A 72 -6.14 -8.36 2.06
CA VAL A 72 -5.65 -9.72 2.30
C VAL A 72 -4.80 -9.78 3.57
N TYR A 73 -3.92 -8.80 3.78
CA TYR A 73 -3.10 -8.72 5.00
C TYR A 73 -3.96 -8.51 6.24
N TRP A 74 -4.97 -7.64 6.17
CA TRP A 74 -5.94 -7.48 7.26
C TRP A 74 -6.73 -8.76 7.55
N LEU A 75 -7.13 -9.53 6.53
CA LEU A 75 -7.80 -10.83 6.71
C LEU A 75 -6.89 -11.84 7.42
N ALA A 76 -5.61 -11.89 7.03
CA ALA A 76 -4.62 -12.73 7.69
C ALA A 76 -4.42 -12.31 9.17
N PHE A 77 -4.34 -11.01 9.44
CA PHE A 77 -4.28 -10.47 10.79
C PHE A 77 -5.53 -10.88 11.58
N CYS A 78 -6.73 -10.66 11.05
CA CYS A 78 -7.99 -11.06 11.68
C CYS A 78 -8.06 -12.56 11.98
N ARG A 79 -7.51 -13.42 11.11
CA ARG A 79 -7.43 -14.86 11.38
C ARG A 79 -6.47 -15.17 12.53
N LYS A 80 -5.30 -14.54 12.57
CA LYS A 80 -4.29 -14.76 13.61
C LYS A 80 -4.80 -14.38 15.00
N TYR A 81 -5.53 -13.28 15.14
CA TYR A 81 -6.08 -12.85 16.43
C TYR A 81 -7.41 -13.51 16.82
N ARG A 82 -8.04 -14.27 15.90
CA ARG A 82 -9.26 -15.04 16.19
C ARG A 82 -8.94 -16.40 16.81
N TYR A 83 -7.77 -16.95 16.54
CA TYR A 83 -7.23 -18.11 17.24
C TYR A 83 -6.39 -17.60 18.41
N PHE A 84 -6.91 -17.80 19.62
CA PHE A 84 -6.24 -17.53 20.89
C PHE A 84 -4.76 -17.95 20.83
N ASP A 85 -3.83 -17.02 21.02
CA ASP A 85 -2.41 -17.34 21.14
C ASP A 85 -2.23 -18.19 22.41
N PRO A 86 -1.81 -19.46 22.35
CA PRO A 86 -1.72 -20.32 23.53
C PRO A 86 -0.73 -19.80 24.57
N LEU A 87 0.14 -18.86 24.19
CA LEU A 87 1.10 -18.17 25.06
C LEU A 87 0.46 -17.09 25.97
N ASP A 88 -0.78 -16.66 25.69
CA ASP A 88 -1.52 -15.67 26.51
C ASP A 88 -1.83 -16.21 27.94
N LYS A 89 -1.61 -17.50 28.19
CA LYS A 89 -1.74 -18.13 29.53
C LYS A 89 -0.61 -17.79 30.51
N TYR A 90 0.55 -17.33 30.02
CA TYR A 90 1.76 -17.16 30.84
C TYR A 90 2.02 -15.72 31.31
N PHE A 91 1.18 -14.76 30.91
CA PHE A 91 1.37 -13.33 31.23
C PHE A 91 0.30 -12.79 32.19
N LYS A 92 -0.11 -13.59 33.18
CA LYS A 92 -1.11 -13.20 34.19
C LYS A 92 -0.45 -12.69 35.47
#